data_AF-A0A926TE60-F1
#
_entry.id   AF-A0A926TE60-F1
#
_cell.length_a   1.000
_cell.length_b   1.000
_cell.length_c   1.000
_cell.angle_alpha   90.00
_cell.angle_beta   90.00
_cell.angle_gamma   90.00
#
_symmetry.space_group_name_H-M   'P 1'
#
loop_
_entity.id
_entity.type
_entity.pdbx_description
1 polymer ?
#
loop_
_entity_poly.entity_id
_entity_poly.type
_entity_poly.pdbx_seq_one_letter_code
_entity_poly.pdbx_strand_id
1 'polypeptide(L)'
;MQRVHPLQSIFERAKHVVFSFAIVTILGCAVPTSGGERMQVEVDVFSGRPNPQWTLTPPEADQLIQRVQALPSESGEGDVKEGLGYRGLIVTKSGDRTENYTEISISNGLVIANKNGQLRRLVDQNRTLERWLFQTGKNRLENPLYQQIEQQIK
;
A
#
# COMPACT_ATOMS: atom_id res chain seq x y z
N MET A 1 -20.79 -72.09 8.77
CA MET A 1 -20.16 -72.15 10.12
C MET A 1 -18.63 -72.11 9.95
N GLN A 2 -17.93 -71.52 10.93
CA GLN A 2 -16.48 -71.20 11.01
C GLN A 2 -16.00 -70.01 10.15
N ARG A 3 -15.65 -68.81 10.70
CA ARG A 3 -14.52 -68.41 11.60
C ARG A 3 -13.19 -68.95 11.04
N VAL A 4 -12.09 -68.21 10.81
CA VAL A 4 -11.46 -67.06 11.48
C VAL A 4 -10.28 -66.56 10.59
N HIS A 5 -9.81 -65.32 10.81
CA HIS A 5 -8.59 -64.66 10.26
C HIS A 5 -7.24 -65.35 10.60
N PRO A 6 -6.11 -64.98 9.96
CA PRO A 6 -5.15 -64.00 10.57
C PRO A 6 -4.43 -63.09 9.52
N LEU A 7 -4.13 -61.80 9.77
CA LEU A 7 -3.06 -61.15 10.57
C LEU A 7 -1.60 -61.43 10.13
N GLN A 8 -0.99 -60.36 9.58
CA GLN A 8 0.40 -59.88 9.71
C GLN A 8 1.55 -60.53 8.91
N SER A 9 2.28 -59.69 8.17
CA SER A 9 3.74 -59.47 8.29
C SER A 9 4.31 -58.82 7.00
N ILE A 10 4.56 -57.50 6.95
CA ILE A 10 5.84 -56.80 7.23
C ILE A 10 6.85 -56.86 6.05
N PHE A 11 7.52 -55.70 5.81
CA PHE A 11 8.66 -55.38 4.92
C PHE A 11 8.31 -54.91 3.49
N GLU A 12 8.13 -53.61 3.22
CA GLU A 12 9.18 -52.55 3.09
C GLU A 12 10.37 -53.00 2.24
N ARG A 13 10.40 -52.56 0.97
CA ARG A 13 11.56 -51.87 0.38
C ARG A 13 11.27 -51.27 -1.00
N ALA A 14 11.37 -49.95 -1.01
CA ALA A 14 11.52 -49.02 -2.12
C ALA A 14 12.18 -49.57 -3.40
N LYS A 15 11.67 -49.10 -4.56
CA LYS A 15 12.47 -48.78 -5.75
C LYS A 15 11.61 -48.05 -6.79
N HIS A 16 12.18 -46.96 -7.32
CA HIS A 16 11.74 -46.15 -8.47
C HIS A 16 10.85 -44.93 -8.19
N VAL A 17 11.50 -43.91 -7.61
CA VAL A 17 11.18 -42.49 -7.87
C VAL A 17 11.36 -42.25 -9.37
N VAL A 18 10.25 -42.12 -10.10
CA VAL A 18 10.26 -41.59 -11.47
C VAL A 18 10.04 -40.09 -11.35
N PHE A 19 11.13 -39.36 -11.61
CA PHE A 19 11.21 -37.92 -11.65
C PHE A 19 10.53 -37.42 -12.94
N SER A 20 9.22 -37.21 -12.91
CA SER A 20 8.51 -36.56 -14.01
C SER A 20 8.48 -35.05 -13.82
N PHE A 21 9.49 -34.41 -14.40
CA PHE A 21 9.52 -32.97 -14.69
C PHE A 21 8.40 -32.65 -15.69
N ALA A 22 7.26 -32.15 -15.22
CA ALA A 22 6.19 -31.62 -16.06
C ALA A 22 6.21 -30.09 -16.02
N ILE A 23 7.05 -29.54 -16.92
CA ILE A 23 6.86 -28.35 -17.75
C ILE A 23 6.05 -27.19 -17.14
N VAL A 24 6.82 -26.19 -16.75
CA VAL A 24 6.52 -24.75 -16.70
C VAL A 24 5.52 -24.34 -17.79
N THR A 25 4.32 -23.95 -17.39
CA THR A 25 3.50 -23.00 -18.15
C THR A 25 3.30 -21.79 -17.26
N ILE A 26 4.30 -20.90 -17.26
CA ILE A 26 4.10 -19.53 -16.80
C ILE A 26 3.13 -18.94 -17.81
N LEU A 27 1.85 -18.94 -17.48
CA LEU A 27 0.90 -18.06 -18.12
C LEU A 27 1.43 -16.66 -17.86
N GLY A 28 2.09 -16.09 -18.86
CA GLY A 28 2.55 -14.72 -18.82
C GLY A 28 1.31 -13.87 -18.59
N CYS A 29 1.12 -13.42 -17.34
CA CYS A 29 0.42 -12.17 -17.12
C CYS A 29 1.24 -11.16 -17.90
N ALA A 30 0.79 -10.85 -19.12
CA ALA A 30 1.18 -9.63 -19.79
C ALA A 30 0.84 -8.53 -18.78
N VAL A 31 1.83 -8.06 -18.04
CA VAL A 31 1.71 -6.84 -17.26
C VAL A 31 1.41 -5.80 -18.34
N PRO A 32 0.18 -5.26 -18.42
CA PRO A 32 -0.05 -4.19 -19.38
C PRO A 32 0.94 -3.11 -19.00
N THR A 33 1.89 -2.81 -19.91
CA THR A 33 2.71 -1.62 -19.81
C THR A 33 1.75 -0.45 -20.01
N SER A 34 1.07 -0.08 -18.93
CA SER A 34 0.18 1.06 -18.93
C SER A 34 1.07 2.27 -19.23
N GLY A 35 0.65 3.09 -20.20
CA GLY A 35 0.95 4.53 -20.14
C GLY A 35 0.32 4.99 -18.82
N GLY A 36 1.10 4.81 -17.76
CA GLY A 36 0.57 4.39 -16.47
C GLY A 36 0.20 5.58 -15.62
N GLU A 37 -0.95 5.49 -14.98
CA GLU A 37 -1.29 6.40 -13.90
C GLU A 37 -0.10 6.48 -12.93
N ARG A 38 0.34 7.70 -12.62
CA ARG A 38 1.40 7.92 -11.64
C ARG A 38 0.81 8.67 -10.47
N MET A 39 1.00 8.12 -9.29
CA MET A 39 0.72 8.80 -8.04
C MET A 39 2.01 9.36 -7.48
N GLN A 40 2.03 10.67 -7.30
CA GLN A 40 3.15 11.40 -6.71
C GLN A 40 2.78 11.77 -5.28
N VAL A 41 3.66 11.43 -4.35
CA VAL A 41 3.55 11.85 -2.95
C VAL A 41 4.44 13.05 -2.76
N GLU A 42 3.90 14.08 -2.12
CA GLU A 42 4.62 15.23 -1.61
C GLU A 42 4.58 15.20 -0.07
N VAL A 43 5.72 15.43 0.57
CA VAL A 43 5.77 15.72 2.00
C VAL A 43 5.40 17.18 2.19
N ASP A 44 4.25 17.44 2.77
CA ASP A 44 3.89 18.80 3.11
C ASP A 44 4.64 19.24 4.37
N VAL A 45 5.75 19.96 4.19
CA VAL A 45 6.65 20.37 5.28
C VAL A 45 7.07 21.84 5.14
N PHE A 46 6.56 22.68 6.04
CA PHE A 46 6.91 24.10 6.02
C PHE A 46 8.29 24.33 6.67
N SER A 47 9.33 24.38 5.84
CA SER A 47 10.75 24.49 6.25
C SER A 47 11.54 25.61 5.56
N GLY A 48 10.93 26.30 4.59
CA GLY A 48 11.62 27.27 3.72
C GLY A 48 12.40 26.63 2.55
N ARG A 49 12.36 25.30 2.41
CA ARG A 49 12.89 24.55 1.26
C ARG A 49 11.73 24.01 0.40
N PRO A 50 11.98 23.62 -0.86
CA PRO A 50 11.00 22.88 -1.65
C PRO A 50 10.57 21.59 -0.93
N ASN A 51 9.29 21.26 -1.02
CA ASN A 51 8.74 20.04 -0.44
C ASN A 51 9.33 18.80 -1.15
N PRO A 52 9.87 17.82 -0.41
CA PRO A 52 10.32 16.57 -1.00
C PRO A 52 9.15 15.79 -1.62
N GLN A 53 9.44 15.09 -2.71
CA GLN A 53 8.44 14.33 -3.45
C GLN A 53 9.00 12.99 -3.94
N TRP A 54 8.15 11.99 -4.07
CA TRP A 54 8.48 10.73 -4.73
C TRP A 54 7.29 10.15 -5.48
N THR A 55 7.57 9.36 -6.52
CA THR A 55 6.53 8.62 -7.25
C THR A 55 6.33 7.26 -6.61
N LEU A 56 5.08 6.84 -6.41
CA LEU A 56 4.74 5.48 -5.99
C LEU A 56 5.00 4.50 -7.14
N THR A 57 5.48 3.31 -6.79
CA THR A 57 5.45 2.17 -7.71
C THR A 57 4.01 1.74 -7.95
N PRO A 58 3.69 1.03 -9.06
CA PRO A 58 2.32 0.58 -9.31
C PRO A 58 1.71 -0.25 -8.16
N PRO A 59 2.43 -1.22 -7.54
CA PRO A 59 1.89 -1.95 -6.39
C PRO A 59 1.66 -1.07 -5.16
N GLU A 60 2.49 -0.05 -4.92
CA GLU A 60 2.28 0.91 -3.83
C GLU A 60 1.04 1.78 -4.11
N ALA A 61 0.82 2.21 -5.35
CA ALA A 61 -0.36 2.97 -5.74
C ALA A 61 -1.65 2.15 -5.54
N ASP A 62 -1.66 0.88 -5.96
CA ASP A 62 -2.80 -0.03 -5.74
C ASP A 62 -3.10 -0.21 -4.25
N GLN A 63 -2.05 -0.39 -3.43
CA GLN A 63 -2.19 -0.50 -1.98
C GLN A 63 -2.71 0.78 -1.33
N LEU A 64 -2.29 1.96 -1.81
CA LEU A 64 -2.80 3.24 -1.32
C LEU A 64 -4.31 3.32 -1.56
N ILE A 65 -4.76 3.02 -2.78
CA ILE A 65 -6.18 3.08 -3.13
C ILE A 65 -7.00 2.09 -2.30
N GLN A 66 -6.53 0.85 -2.16
CA GLN A 66 -7.20 -0.15 -1.31
C GLN A 66 -7.34 0.32 0.14
N ARG A 67 -6.28 0.88 0.72
CA ARG A 67 -6.29 1.40 2.10
C ARG A 67 -7.26 2.57 2.25
N VAL A 68 -7.23 3.55 1.34
CA VAL A 68 -8.13 4.72 1.35
C VAL A 68 -9.59 4.29 1.22
N GLN A 69 -9.89 3.31 0.35
CA GLN A 69 -11.25 2.80 0.18
C GLN A 69 -11.78 2.04 1.41
N ALA A 70 -10.88 1.43 2.18
CA ALA A 70 -11.22 0.70 3.41
C ALA A 70 -11.42 1.61 4.63
N LEU A 71 -11.06 2.90 4.55
CA LEU A 71 -11.23 3.82 5.67
C LEU A 71 -12.72 4.10 5.93
N PRO A 72 -13.13 4.15 7.21
CA PRO A 72 -14.48 4.56 7.57
C PRO A 72 -14.74 6.00 7.11
N SER A 73 -15.91 6.20 6.50
CA SER A 73 -16.43 7.53 6.23
C SER A 73 -17.15 8.01 7.49
N GLU A 74 -16.63 9.04 8.15
CA GLU A 74 -17.30 9.69 9.26
C GLU A 74 -17.44 11.19 8.99
N SER A 75 -18.52 11.76 9.51
CA SER A 75 -18.74 13.20 9.67
C SER A 75 -17.87 13.78 10.80
N GLY A 76 -16.67 13.24 11.02
CA GLY A 76 -15.84 13.53 12.19
C GLY A 76 -15.04 14.83 12.05
N GLU A 77 -14.82 15.53 13.15
CA GLU A 77 -13.94 16.70 13.26
C GLU A 77 -12.46 16.31 13.23
N GLY A 78 -11.61 17.22 12.75
CA GLY A 78 -10.16 17.05 12.66
C GLY A 78 -9.64 17.92 11.54
N ASP A 79 -8.60 18.71 11.74
CA ASP A 79 -8.15 19.66 10.74
C ASP A 79 -6.84 19.21 10.10
N VAL A 80 -6.63 19.61 8.84
CA VAL A 80 -5.29 19.55 8.25
C VAL A 80 -4.39 20.40 9.12
N LYS A 81 -3.26 19.85 9.55
CA LYS A 81 -2.35 20.58 10.44
C LYS A 81 -1.79 21.82 9.75
N GLU A 82 -1.99 22.99 10.37
CA GLU A 82 -1.38 24.25 9.94
C GLU A 82 -0.09 24.56 10.72
N GLY A 83 0.71 25.52 10.21
CA GLY A 83 1.92 26.01 10.88
C GLY A 83 3.25 25.43 10.38
N LEU A 84 4.30 25.55 11.20
CA LEU A 84 5.68 25.14 10.86
C LEU A 84 5.88 23.61 10.98
N GLY A 85 6.82 23.08 10.19
CA GLY A 85 7.22 21.67 10.26
C GLY A 85 6.33 20.74 9.42
N TYR A 86 6.27 19.46 9.81
CA TYR A 86 5.52 18.45 9.06
C TYR A 86 4.02 18.63 9.27
N ARG A 87 3.28 18.75 8.16
CA ARG A 87 1.84 18.99 8.10
C ARG A 87 1.06 17.79 7.58
N GLY A 88 1.69 16.94 6.77
CA GLY A 88 1.04 15.75 6.23
C GLY A 88 1.70 15.25 4.96
N LEU A 89 0.97 14.41 4.24
CA LEU A 89 1.32 13.91 2.93
C LEU A 89 0.20 14.28 1.95
N ILE A 90 0.59 14.76 0.78
CA ILE A 90 -0.35 15.04 -0.31
C ILE A 90 -0.02 14.07 -1.43
N VAL A 91 -1.04 13.33 -1.90
CA VAL A 91 -0.91 12.46 -3.05
C VAL A 91 -1.67 13.07 -4.21
N THR A 92 -0.97 13.35 -5.30
CA THR A 92 -1.56 13.81 -6.56
C THR A 92 -1.47 12.71 -7.61
N LYS A 93 -2.51 12.58 -8.43
CA LYS A 93 -2.53 11.64 -9.55
C LYS A 93 -2.27 12.39 -10.86
N SER A 94 -1.43 11.79 -11.70
CA SER A 94 -1.22 12.22 -13.09
C SER A 94 -1.52 11.07 -14.07
N GLY A 95 -2.15 11.39 -15.20
CA GLY A 95 -2.56 10.44 -16.24
C GLY A 95 -4.08 10.35 -16.45
N ASP A 96 -4.49 9.80 -17.61
CA ASP A 96 -5.85 9.92 -18.16
C ASP A 96 -6.81 8.76 -17.82
N ARG A 97 -6.45 7.85 -16.91
CA ARG A 97 -7.29 6.69 -16.56
C ARG A 97 -8.14 6.90 -15.30
N THR A 98 -9.25 6.17 -15.30
CA THR A 98 -10.58 6.47 -14.76
C THR A 98 -10.78 6.24 -13.25
N GLU A 99 -9.71 6.08 -12.46
CA GLU A 99 -9.85 6.05 -11.01
C GLU A 99 -9.87 7.46 -10.42
N ASN A 100 -10.96 7.76 -9.72
CA ASN A 100 -11.53 9.10 -9.56
C ASN A 100 -10.83 10.02 -8.54
N TYR A 101 -9.70 9.61 -7.97
CA TYR A 101 -8.98 10.43 -7.01
C TYR A 101 -8.02 11.38 -7.72
N THR A 102 -8.25 12.68 -7.60
CA THR A 102 -7.34 13.71 -8.14
C THR A 102 -6.29 14.11 -7.11
N GLU A 103 -6.69 14.16 -5.84
CA GLU A 103 -5.84 14.52 -4.71
C GLU A 103 -6.28 13.78 -3.44
N ILE A 104 -5.32 13.37 -2.62
CA ILE A 104 -5.54 12.74 -1.32
C ILE A 104 -4.59 13.39 -0.30
N SER A 105 -5.14 14.18 0.61
CA SER A 105 -4.40 14.82 1.70
C SER A 105 -4.55 14.01 2.98
N ILE A 106 -3.43 13.62 3.58
CA ILE A 106 -3.37 12.71 4.74
C ILE A 106 -2.60 13.42 5.86
N SER A 107 -3.26 13.67 6.99
CA SER A 107 -2.67 14.43 8.09
C SER A 107 -3.33 14.06 9.41
N ASN A 108 -2.53 13.73 10.43
CA ASN A 108 -2.97 13.65 11.83
C ASN A 108 -4.22 12.78 12.06
N GLY A 109 -4.32 11.64 11.37
CA GLY A 109 -5.45 10.71 11.48
C GLY A 109 -6.66 11.07 10.62
N LEU A 110 -6.53 12.09 9.77
CA LEU A 110 -7.54 12.52 8.82
C LEU A 110 -7.08 12.26 7.38
N VAL A 111 -8.02 11.87 6.53
CA VAL A 111 -7.84 11.83 5.08
C VAL A 111 -8.92 12.65 4.40
N ILE A 112 -8.50 13.63 3.62
CA ILE A 112 -9.36 14.39 2.71
C ILE A 112 -9.04 13.94 1.29
N ALA A 113 -9.97 13.25 0.65
CA ALA A 113 -9.78 12.70 -0.68
C ALA A 113 -10.76 13.34 -1.66
N ASN A 114 -10.25 13.98 -2.71
CA ASN A 114 -11.07 14.50 -3.79
C ASN A 114 -11.36 13.37 -4.78
N LYS A 115 -12.61 12.87 -4.75
CA LYS A 115 -13.10 11.82 -5.66
C LYS A 115 -14.13 12.42 -6.60
N ASN A 116 -13.86 12.49 -7.90
CA ASN A 116 -14.79 13.09 -8.89
C ASN A 116 -15.20 14.54 -8.59
N GLY A 117 -14.29 15.36 -8.05
CA GLY A 117 -14.61 16.72 -7.63
C GLY A 117 -15.40 16.79 -6.31
N GLN A 118 -15.71 15.66 -5.68
CA GLN A 118 -16.36 15.60 -4.37
C GLN A 118 -15.33 15.30 -3.29
N LEU A 119 -15.22 16.18 -2.30
CA LEU A 119 -14.38 15.95 -1.14
C LEU A 119 -15.02 14.90 -0.24
N ARG A 120 -14.27 13.84 0.04
CA ARG A 120 -14.59 12.82 1.03
C ARG A 120 -13.67 12.99 2.23
N ARG A 121 -14.27 13.04 3.41
CA ARG A 121 -13.57 12.98 4.68
C ARG A 121 -13.58 11.55 5.21
N LEU A 122 -12.41 11.03 5.55
CA LEU A 122 -12.21 9.67 6.05
C LEU A 122 -11.31 9.70 7.29
N VAL A 123 -11.49 8.73 8.19
CA VAL A 123 -10.70 8.63 9.43
C VAL A 123 -9.61 7.59 9.25
N ASP A 124 -8.35 8.01 9.36
CA ASP A 124 -7.19 7.12 9.43
C ASP A 124 -6.88 6.81 10.90
N GLN A 125 -7.65 5.87 11.47
CA GLN A 125 -7.52 5.52 12.88
C GLN A 125 -6.10 5.09 13.21
N ASN A 126 -5.58 5.64 14.30
CA ASN A 126 -4.20 5.46 14.72
C ASN A 126 -3.17 5.91 13.68
N ARG A 127 -3.48 6.64 12.60
CA ARG A 127 -2.53 7.08 11.56
C ARG A 127 -1.88 5.93 10.78
N THR A 128 -2.60 4.85 10.56
CA THR A 128 -2.08 3.64 9.91
C THR A 128 -1.75 3.86 8.43
N LEU A 129 -2.60 4.57 7.69
CA LEU A 129 -2.36 4.92 6.30
C LEU A 129 -1.22 5.94 6.20
N GLU A 130 -1.23 6.98 7.03
CA GLU A 130 -0.19 8.02 7.04
C GLU A 130 1.20 7.42 7.28
N ARG A 131 1.36 6.57 8.30
CA ARG A 131 2.62 5.89 8.58
C ARG A 131 3.06 4.97 7.45
N TRP A 132 2.13 4.19 6.90
CA TRP A 132 2.45 3.29 5.79
C TRP A 132 2.91 4.07 4.56
N LEU A 133 2.20 5.15 4.19
CA LEU A 133 2.56 5.96 3.03
C LEU A 133 3.92 6.63 3.24
N PHE A 134 4.18 7.19 4.42
CA PHE A 134 5.46 7.76 4.78
C PHE A 134 6.62 6.75 4.63
N GLN A 135 6.41 5.49 5.05
CA GLN A 135 7.41 4.43 4.93
C GLN A 135 7.81 4.13 3.47
N THR A 136 6.91 4.33 2.49
CA THR A 136 7.27 4.18 1.06
C THR A 136 8.37 5.16 0.62
N GLY A 137 8.47 6.30 1.31
CA GLY A 137 9.49 7.33 1.10
C GLY A 137 10.84 7.06 1.78
N LYS A 138 11.00 6.00 2.58
CA LYS A 138 12.19 5.79 3.43
C LYS A 138 13.53 5.86 2.68
N ASN A 139 13.59 5.31 1.49
CA ASN A 139 14.81 5.31 0.66
C ASN A 139 14.79 6.41 -0.43
N ARG A 140 13.75 7.27 -0.43
CA ARG A 140 13.51 8.34 -1.41
C ARG A 140 13.63 9.73 -0.77
N LEU A 141 13.67 9.79 0.55
CA LEU A 141 13.85 11.01 1.36
C LEU A 141 15.26 11.09 1.93
N GLU A 142 15.73 12.32 2.15
CA GLU A 142 16.98 12.56 2.90
C GLU A 142 16.84 12.00 4.33
N ASN A 143 17.85 11.24 4.78
CA ASN A 143 17.78 10.52 6.04
C ASN A 143 17.47 11.42 7.27
N PRO A 144 18.09 12.61 7.44
CA PRO A 144 17.78 13.49 8.56
C PRO A 144 16.32 13.95 8.57
N LEU A 145 15.77 14.25 7.39
CA LEU A 145 14.37 14.66 7.26
C LEU A 145 13.42 13.51 7.57
N TYR A 146 13.73 12.31 7.07
CA TYR A 146 12.94 11.11 7.37
C TYR A 146 12.89 10.87 8.89
N GLN A 147 14.04 10.91 9.56
CA GLN A 147 14.11 10.70 11.01
C GLN A 147 13.33 11.76 11.80
N GLN A 148 13.42 13.04 11.38
CA GLN A 148 12.65 14.12 12.01
C GLN A 148 11.14 13.93 11.88
N ILE A 149 10.66 13.51 10.70
CA ILE A 149 9.24 13.28 10.46
C ILE A 149 8.77 12.01 11.18
N GLU A 150 9.57 10.95 11.21
CA GLU A 150 9.27 9.70 11.92
C GLU A 150 8.98 9.93 13.41
N GLN A 151 9.61 10.92 14.06
CA GLN A 151 9.29 11.29 15.44
C GLN A 151 7.91 11.97 15.60
N GLN A 152 7.38 12.57 14.53
CA GLN A 152 6.10 13.29 14.52
C GLN A 152 4.92 12.41 14.05
N ILE A 153 5.18 11.29 13.36
CA ILE A 153 4.15 10.34 12.88
C ILE A 153 4.04 9.10 13.79
N LYS A 154 4.41 9.21 15.06
CA LYS A 154 4.19 8.12 16.03
C LYS A 154 2.70 7.95 16.35
#